data_AF-A0A9N9DRS0-F1
#
_entry.id   AF-A0A9N9DRS0-F1
#
_cell.length_a   1.000
_cell.length_b   1.000
_cell.length_c   1.000
_cell.angle_alpha   90.00
_cell.angle_beta   90.00
_cell.angle_gamma   90.00
#
_symmetry.space_group_name_H-M   'P 1'
#
loop_
_entity.id
_entity.type
_entity.pdbx_description
1 polymer ?
#
loop_
_entity_poly.entity_id
_entity_poly.type
_entity_poly.pdbx_seq_one_letter_code
_entity_poly.pdbx_strand_id
1 'polypeptide(L)' 'NIQLFTPTPYSDIHPYGQSGRVAGNIGVCSHNVALALIKLDKIDVDDLVVYAEEKKQIYRVKPFMPNWWPQDENEQKQK' A
#
# COMPACT_ATOMS: atom_id res chain seq x y z
N ASN A 1 0.99 -18.07 19.15
CA ASN A 1 1.13 -16.61 19.32
C ASN A 1 2.21 -16.15 18.35
N ILE A 2 1.84 -15.83 17.11
CA ILE A 2 2.83 -15.47 16.07
C ILE A 2 3.06 -13.96 16.19
N GLN A 3 4.14 -13.55 16.84
CA GLN A 3 4.62 -12.18 16.75
C GLN A 3 5.25 -12.00 15.36
N LEU A 4 4.46 -11.45 14.44
CA LEU A 4 4.94 -10.96 13.16
C LEU A 4 5.79 -9.71 13.45
N PHE A 5 7.11 -9.87 13.46
CA PHE A 5 8.05 -8.76 13.43
C PHE A 5 7.89 -8.05 12.09
N THR A 6 6.99 -7.08 12.03
CA THR A 6 6.98 -6.15 10.89
C THR A 6 8.30 -5.38 10.95
N PRO A 7 9.11 -5.39 9.88
CA PRO A 7 10.36 -4.65 9.87
C PRO A 7 10.09 -3.19 10.23
N THR A 8 10.98 -2.61 11.03
CA THR A 8 10.95 -1.18 11.36
C THR A 8 10.91 -0.41 10.03
N PRO A 9 9.93 0.48 9.81
CA PRO A 9 9.81 1.16 8.55
C PRO A 9 11.10 1.93 8.26
N TYR A 10 11.61 1.80 7.03
CA TYR A 10 12.82 2.52 6.58
C TYR A 10 12.53 4.01 6.32
N SER A 11 11.26 4.40 6.34
CA SER A 11 10.79 5.78 6.14
C SER A 11 9.57 6.07 7.02
N ASP A 12 9.48 7.28 7.57
CA ASP A 12 8.29 7.77 8.31
C ASP A 12 7.10 8.08 7.38
N ILE A 13 7.12 7.55 6.16
CA ILE A 13 6.13 7.79 5.12
C ILE A 13 5.11 6.65 5.15
N HIS A 14 3.89 6.99 5.50
CA HIS A 14 2.79 6.04 5.61
C HIS A 14 1.73 6.29 4.54
N PRO A 15 1.24 5.24 3.86
CA PRO A 15 -0.01 5.31 3.14
C PRO A 15 -1.19 5.32 4.12
N TYR A 16 -2.16 6.18 3.86
CA TYR A 16 -3.40 6.32 4.62
C TYR A 16 -4.58 5.94 3.74
N GLY A 17 -5.55 5.22 4.31
CA GLY A 17 -6.84 5.00 3.67
C GLY A 17 -7.77 6.21 3.83
N GLN A 18 -8.96 6.15 3.21
CA GLN A 18 -9.94 7.23 3.26
C GLN A 18 -10.40 7.58 4.69
N SER A 19 -10.34 6.63 5.62
CA SER A 19 -10.67 6.86 7.03
C SER A 19 -9.59 7.63 7.81
N GLY A 20 -8.51 8.06 7.15
CA GLY A 20 -7.35 8.70 7.77
C GLY A 20 -6.51 7.74 8.62
N ARG A 21 -6.77 6.43 8.54
CA ARG A 21 -5.99 5.40 9.25
C ARG A 21 -4.83 4.93 8.40
N VAL A 22 -3.72 4.63 9.05
CA VAL A 22 -2.54 4.03 8.41
C VAL A 22 -2.93 2.70 7.79
N ALA A 23 -2.68 2.56 6.49
CA ALA A 23 -2.94 1.35 5.71
C ALA A 23 -1.73 0.40 5.69
N GLY A 24 -0.53 0.91 6.00
CA GLY A 24 0.70 0.13 6.00
C GLY A 24 1.97 0.97 6.17
N ASN A 25 3.09 0.45 5.67
CA ASN A 25 4.39 1.10 5.74
C ASN A 25 5.07 1.08 4.37
N ILE A 26 5.64 2.21 3.95
CA ILE A 26 6.54 2.26 2.79
C ILE A 26 7.94 1.83 3.23
N GLY A 27 8.46 0.80 2.57
CA GLY A 27 9.80 0.27 2.83
C GLY A 27 10.87 0.97 2.00
N VAL A 28 10.67 1.05 0.68
CA VAL A 28 11.60 1.71 -0.24
C VAL A 28 10.83 2.47 -1.31
N CYS A 29 11.40 3.57 -1.79
CA CYS A 29 10.80 4.38 -2.86
C CYS A 29 11.87 4.93 -3.81
N SER A 30 11.45 5.16 -5.06
CA SER A 30 12.18 5.93 -6.06
C SER A 30 11.18 6.77 -6.85
N HIS A 31 11.37 8.09 -6.83
CA HIS A 31 10.46 9.05 -7.45
C HIS A 31 9.00 8.87 -6.98
N ASN A 32 8.09 8.49 -7.88
CA ASN A 32 6.66 8.29 -7.64
C ASN A 32 6.27 6.82 -7.46
N VAL A 33 7.26 5.92 -7.34
CA VAL A 33 7.06 4.48 -7.16
C VAL A 33 7.61 4.07 -5.81
N ALA A 34 6.84 3.26 -5.07
CA ALA A 34 7.24 2.73 -3.78
C ALA A 34 6.84 1.27 -3.62
N LEU A 35 7.64 0.53 -2.85
CA LEU A 35 7.26 -0.76 -2.31
C LEU A 35 6.78 -0.56 -0.88
N ALA A 36 5.55 -1.01 -0.62
CA ALA A 36 4.90 -0.85 0.67
C ALA A 36 4.39 -2.20 1.18
N LEU A 37 4.54 -2.41 2.49
CA LEU A 37 3.85 -3.46 3.20
C LEU A 37 2.49 -2.92 3.63
N ILE A 38 1.44 -3.35 2.94
CA ILE A 38 0.05 -2.95 3.18
C ILE A 38 -0.80 -4.16 3.54
N LYS A 39 -1.87 -3.93 4.29
CA LYS A 39 -2.83 -5.01 4.59
C LYS A 39 -3.59 -5.39 3.32
N LEU A 40 -3.76 -6.69 3.09
CA LEU A 40 -4.38 -7.22 1.85
C LEU A 40 -5.82 -6.74 1.66
N ASP A 41 -6.58 -6.57 2.73
CA ASP A 41 -7.95 -6.04 2.74
C ASP A 41 -8.05 -4.56 2.29
N LYS A 42 -6.90 -3.91 2.04
CA LYS A 42 -6.79 -2.51 1.63
C LYS A 42 -6.34 -2.30 0.19
N ILE A 43 -5.98 -3.36 -0.54
CA ILE A 43 -5.46 -3.24 -1.91
C ILE A 43 -6.55 -2.87 -2.92
N ASP A 44 -7.73 -3.48 -2.80
CA ASP A 44 -8.81 -3.32 -3.80
C ASP A 44 -9.91 -2.35 -3.37
N VAL A 45 -9.89 -1.89 -2.12
CA VAL A 45 -11.02 -1.17 -1.52
C VAL A 45 -10.78 0.34 -1.40
N ASP A 46 -9.52 0.76 -1.17
CA ASP A 46 -9.23 2.14 -0.77
C ASP A 46 -8.30 2.85 -1.77
N ASP A 47 -8.74 4.01 -2.27
CA ASP A 47 -7.82 5.03 -2.79
C ASP A 47 -6.89 5.45 -1.63
N LEU A 48 -5.62 5.07 -1.72
CA LEU A 48 -4.64 5.39 -0.70
C LEU A 48 -4.05 6.78 -0.95
N VAL A 49 -3.65 7.44 0.13
CA VAL A 49 -2.94 8.72 0.06
C VAL A 49 -1.65 8.68 0.86
N VAL A 50 -0.64 9.38 0.39
CA VAL A 50 0.63 9.59 1.09
C VAL A 50 0.75 11.08 1.38
N TYR A 51 1.05 11.42 2.64
CA TYR A 51 1.30 12.79 3.05
C TYR A 51 2.80 13.08 2.96
N ALA A 52 3.17 14.07 2.15
CA ALA A 52 4.53 14.59 2.09
C ALA A 52 4.63 15.84 2.96
N GLU A 53 5.10 15.66 4.19
CA GLU A 53 5.15 16.71 5.19
C GLU A 53 5.97 17.92 4.73
N GLU A 54 7.13 17.69 4.10
CA GLU A 54 8.02 18.74 3.59
C GLU A 54 7.33 19.69 2.59
N LYS A 55 6.40 19.15 1.78
CA LYS A 55 5.68 19.89 0.75
C LYS A 55 4.27 20.28 1.16
N LYS A 56 3.82 19.87 2.36
CA LYS A 56 2.44 19.99 2.84
C LYS A 56 1.43 19.52 1.78
N GLN A 57 1.77 18.45 1.06
CA GLN A 57 1.03 17.98 -0.11
C GLN A 57 0.57 16.54 0.10
N ILE A 58 -0.65 16.26 -0.36
CA ILE A 58 -1.25 14.93 -0.35
C ILE A 58 -1.13 14.35 -1.76
N TYR A 59 -0.52 13.18 -1.88
CA TYR A 59 -0.42 12.43 -3.12
C TYR A 59 -1.34 11.23 -3.08
N ARG A 60 -2.19 11.06 -4.11
CA ARG A 60 -2.97 9.84 -4.29
C ARG A 60 -2.06 8.75 -4.84
N VAL A 61 -2.12 7.57 -4.26
CA VAL A 61 -1.36 6.40 -4.69
C VAL A 61 -2.31 5.24 -4.94
N LYS A 62 -2.06 4.51 -6.04
CA LYS A 62 -2.86 3.35 -6.40
C LYS A 62 -2.02 2.09 -6.16
N PRO A 63 -2.33 1.29 -5.13
CA PRO A 63 -1.74 -0.03 -5.02
C PRO A 63 -2.23 -0.90 -6.19
N PHE A 64 -1.42 -1.88 -6.58
CA PHE A 64 -1.79 -2.85 -7.58
C PHE A 64 -1.20 -4.21 -7.22
N MET A 65 -1.91 -5.28 -7.58
CA MET A 65 -1.33 -6.62 -7.59
C MET A 65 -0.59 -6.83 -8.92
N PRO A 66 0.70 -7.20 -8.91
CA PRO A 66 1.40 -7.55 -10.14
C PRO A 66 0.71 -8.69 -10.88
N ASN A 67 0.71 -8.61 -12.21
CA ASN A 67 0.08 -9.59 -13.10
C ASN A 67 0.69 -11.01 -13.04
N TRP A 68 1.89 -11.14 -12.48
CA TRP A 68 2.60 -12.41 -12.30
C TRP A 68 2.31 -13.06 -10.94
N TRP A 69 1.54 -12.41 -10.05
CA TRP A 69 1.07 -13.05 -8.82
C TRP A 69 0.08 -14.17 -9.17
N PRO A 70 0.15 -15.34 -8.51
CA PRO A 70 -0.93 -16.33 -8.57
C PRO A 70 -2.31 -15.67 -8.48
N GLN A 71 -3.11 -15.82 -9.54
CA GLN A 71 -4.50 -15.38 -9.58
C GLN A 71 -5.40 -16.59 -9.34
N ASP A 72 -6.49 -16.41 -8.60
CA ASP A 72 -7.52 -17.44 -8.54
C ASP A 72 -8.17 -17.57 -9.93
N GLU A 73 -8.10 -18.76 -10.53
CA GLU A 73 -8.61 -19.05 -11.88
C GLU A 73 -10.11 -18.76 -12.05
N ASN A 74 -10.84 -18.59 -10.94
CA ASN A 74 -12.26 -18.25 -10.93
C ASN A 74 -12.57 -16.78 -11.26
N GLU A 75 -11.62 -15.85 -11.11
CA GLU A 75 -11.82 -14.44 -11.47
C GLU A 75 -11.78 -14.20 -12.99
N GLN A 76 -11.16 -15.11 -13.76
CA GLN A 76 -11.02 -14.97 -15.20
C GLN A 76 -12.31 -15.29 -15.99
N LYS A 77 -13.33 -15.86 -15.35
CA LYS A 77 -14.61 -16.24 -16.00
C LYS A 77 -15.69 -15.16 -15.99
N GLN A 78 -15.44 -13.98 -15.42
CA GLN A 78 -16.45 -12.92 -15.29
C GLN A 78 -16.13 -11.63 -16.08
N LYS A 79 -15.17 -11.63 -16.99
CA LYS A 79 -14.90 -10.50 -17.90
C LYS A 79 -15.32 -10.79 -19.33
#